data_AF-A0A2H4I9E3-F1
#
_entry.id   AF-A0A2H4I9E3-F1
#
_cell.length_a   1.000
_cell.length_b   1.000
_cell.length_c   1.000
_cell.angle_alpha   90.00
_cell.angle_beta   90.00
_cell.angle_gamma   90.00
#
_symmetry.space_group_name_H-M   'P 1'
#
loop_
_entity.id
_entity.type
_entity.pdbx_description
1 polymer ?
#
loop_
_entity_poly.entity_id
_entity_poly.type
_entity_poly.pdbx_seq_one_letter_code
_entity_poly.pdbx_strand_id
1 'polypeptide(L)'
;MRLYPQQVECWLGGQCVLKVPRATSQGGQRHPRRIDYRHLVAALKRKPGAFARWVLRDAVFPRDVYRQTWERLSAQLSERDACKTMVGLLALAAEGHEAQLADELEQVLEMGQLPDLEALTELVAPRRGDVPDVAVQLPTLAGYDALLEVAQ
;
A
#
# COMPACT_ATOMS: atom_id res chain seq x y z
N MET A 1 7.81 -8.19 -23.85
CA MET A 1 6.46 -8.07 -23.26
C MET A 1 5.53 -9.03 -23.98
N ARG A 2 4.76 -9.84 -23.26
CA ARG A 2 3.77 -10.77 -23.82
C ARG A 2 2.38 -10.34 -23.36
N LEU A 3 1.44 -10.25 -24.30
CA LEU A 3 0.07 -9.85 -24.06
C LEU A 3 -0.82 -11.08 -24.16
N TYR A 4 -1.48 -11.43 -23.06
CA TYR A 4 -2.50 -12.48 -23.03
C TYR A 4 -3.89 -11.85 -22.87
N PRO A 5 -4.97 -12.58 -23.18
CA PRO A 5 -6.33 -12.06 -23.05
C PRO A 5 -6.64 -11.57 -21.63
N GLN A 6 -6.15 -12.26 -20.60
CA GLN A 6 -6.44 -11.99 -19.20
C GLN A 6 -5.27 -11.36 -18.42
N GLN A 7 -4.06 -11.35 -18.98
CA GLN A 7 -2.85 -10.95 -18.25
C GLN A 7 -1.78 -10.33 -19.16
N VAL A 8 -0.91 -9.53 -18.57
CA VAL A 8 0.24 -8.93 -19.23
C VAL A 8 1.48 -9.40 -18.50
N GLU A 9 2.47 -9.87 -19.26
CA GLU A 9 3.75 -10.34 -18.73
C GLU A 9 4.91 -9.50 -19.30
N CYS A 10 5.74 -8.95 -18.42
CA CYS A 10 7.00 -8.32 -18.79
C CYS A 10 8.14 -9.30 -18.54
N TRP A 11 9.02 -9.43 -19.52
CA TRP A 11 10.15 -10.35 -19.52
C TRP A 11 11.43 -9.56 -19.78
N LEU A 12 12.48 -9.83 -19.00
CA LEU A 12 13.82 -9.27 -19.15
C LEU A 12 14.83 -10.42 -19.13
N GLY A 13 15.65 -10.57 -20.18
CA GLY A 13 16.69 -11.61 -20.22
C GLY A 13 16.18 -13.05 -20.06
N GLY A 14 14.93 -13.34 -20.42
CA GLY A 14 14.33 -14.66 -20.25
C GLY A 14 13.73 -14.93 -18.86
N GLN A 15 13.75 -13.97 -17.94
CA GLN A 15 13.02 -14.04 -16.66
C GLN A 15 11.74 -13.19 -16.72
N CYS A 16 10.65 -13.71 -16.16
CA CYS A 16 9.39 -12.96 -16.01
C CYS A 16 9.52 -12.01 -14.81
N VAL A 17 9.62 -10.71 -15.07
CA VAL A 17 9.83 -9.68 -14.04
C VAL A 17 8.53 -9.08 -13.52
N LEU A 18 7.44 -9.19 -14.28
CA LEU A 18 6.14 -8.66 -13.89
C LEU A 18 5.04 -9.47 -14.56
N LYS A 19 4.06 -9.90 -13.76
CA LYS A 19 2.84 -10.54 -14.24
C LYS A 19 1.64 -9.86 -13.59
N VAL A 20 0.83 -9.20 -14.39
CA VAL A 20 -0.33 -8.42 -13.91
C VAL A 20 -1.60 -8.81 -14.68
N PRO A 21 -2.77 -8.85 -14.02
CA PRO A 21 -4.03 -9.02 -14.72
C PRO A 21 -4.24 -7.86 -15.69
N ARG A 22 -4.77 -8.16 -16.88
CA ARG A 22 -5.06 -7.15 -17.89
C ARG A 22 -6.11 -6.19 -17.33
N ALA A 23 -5.87 -4.89 -17.49
CA ALA A 23 -6.84 -3.89 -17.10
C ALA A 23 -8.13 -4.09 -17.91
N THR A 24 -9.25 -4.26 -17.20
CA THR A 24 -10.60 -4.30 -17.78
C THR A 24 -11.21 -2.91 -17.74
N SER A 25 -12.04 -2.55 -18.71
CA SER A 25 -12.73 -1.27 -18.68
C SER A 25 -13.88 -1.37 -17.67
N GLN A 26 -13.67 -0.86 -16.46
CA GLN A 26 -14.77 -0.63 -15.52
C GLN A 26 -15.34 0.78 -15.75
N GLY A 27 -16.67 0.89 -15.82
CA GLY A 27 -17.38 2.18 -15.72
C GLY A 27 -17.11 3.21 -16.84
N GLY A 28 -17.25 2.85 -18.12
CA GLY A 28 -17.24 3.83 -19.23
C GLY A 28 -15.88 4.46 -19.57
N GLN A 29 -14.79 3.95 -18.98
CA GLN A 29 -13.42 4.37 -19.29
C GLN A 29 -13.04 4.00 -20.73
N ARG A 30 -12.75 4.99 -21.58
CA ARG A 30 -12.30 4.81 -22.98
C ARG A 30 -10.99 4.02 -23.09
N HIS A 31 -10.15 4.04 -22.06
CA HIS A 31 -8.94 3.23 -21.98
C HIS A 31 -8.86 2.56 -20.60
N PRO A 32 -8.85 1.23 -20.51
CA PRO A 32 -8.73 0.55 -19.22
C PRO A 32 -7.34 0.81 -18.62
N ARG A 33 -7.32 1.28 -17.38
CA ARG A 33 -6.10 1.64 -16.65
C ARG A 33 -6.08 0.89 -15.34
N ARG A 34 -4.94 0.29 -15.01
CA ARG A 34 -4.66 -0.24 -13.69
C ARG A 34 -3.52 0.57 -13.12
N ILE A 35 -3.83 1.37 -12.11
CA ILE A 35 -2.87 2.26 -11.46
C ILE A 35 -2.63 1.70 -10.07
N ASP A 36 -1.38 1.32 -9.78
CA ASP A 36 -0.98 1.00 -8.42
C ASP A 36 -0.58 2.30 -7.73
N TYR A 37 -1.32 2.66 -6.69
CA TYR A 37 -1.09 3.88 -5.94
C TYR A 37 0.29 3.90 -5.28
N ARG A 38 0.81 2.73 -4.85
CA ARG A 38 2.10 2.60 -4.17
C ARG A 38 3.25 3.19 -4.99
N HIS A 39 3.18 3.07 -6.32
CA HIS A 39 4.17 3.63 -7.23
C HIS A 39 4.09 5.16 -7.36
N LEU A 40 2.95 5.75 -7.05
CA LEU A 40 2.67 7.18 -7.22
C LEU A 40 2.82 7.95 -5.91
N VAL A 41 2.61 7.30 -4.76
CA VAL A 41 2.71 7.98 -3.46
C VAL A 41 4.07 8.62 -3.23
N ALA A 42 5.17 7.94 -3.59
CA ALA A 42 6.51 8.51 -3.44
C ALA A 42 6.70 9.82 -4.22
N ALA A 43 6.10 9.92 -5.42
CA ALA A 43 6.12 11.14 -6.22
C ALA A 43 5.19 12.22 -5.64
N LEU A 44 4.00 11.82 -5.18
CA LEU A 44 3.02 12.72 -4.56
C LEU A 44 3.56 13.31 -3.25
N LYS A 45 4.29 12.54 -2.44
CA LYS A 45 4.92 13.01 -1.18
C LYS A 45 5.89 14.17 -1.43
N ARG A 46 6.58 14.18 -2.57
CA ARG A 46 7.49 15.26 -2.97
C ARG A 46 6.73 16.51 -3.45
N LYS A 47 5.52 16.36 -3.98
CA LYS A 47 4.67 17.44 -4.51
C LYS A 47 3.19 17.22 -4.16
N PRO A 48 2.79 17.43 -2.89
CA PRO A 48 1.43 17.13 -2.45
C PRO A 48 0.38 17.98 -3.15
N GLY A 49 0.70 19.23 -3.51
CA GLY A 49 -0.24 20.13 -4.20
C GLY A 49 -0.67 19.66 -5.60
N ALA A 50 0.02 18.70 -6.22
CA ALA A 50 -0.42 18.13 -7.49
C ALA A 50 -1.70 17.28 -7.33
N PHE A 51 -2.00 16.82 -6.12
CA PHE A 51 -3.07 15.88 -5.83
C PHE A 51 -4.47 16.46 -6.05
N ALA A 52 -4.72 17.71 -5.64
CA ALA A 52 -6.04 18.34 -5.73
C ALA A 52 -6.60 18.40 -7.16
N ARG A 53 -5.73 18.69 -8.14
CA ARG A 53 -6.11 18.92 -9.55
C ARG A 53 -5.82 17.73 -10.45
N TRP A 54 -5.55 16.57 -9.87
CA TRP A 54 -5.16 15.40 -10.64
C TRP A 54 -6.36 14.62 -11.15
N VAL A 55 -6.45 14.49 -12.48
CA VAL A 55 -7.54 13.79 -13.18
C VAL A 55 -7.65 12.31 -12.76
N LEU A 56 -6.56 11.70 -12.31
CA LEU A 56 -6.51 10.28 -11.93
C LEU A 56 -6.64 10.04 -10.44
N ARG A 57 -6.91 11.07 -9.63
CA ARG A 57 -7.04 10.97 -8.17
C ARG A 57 -7.96 9.83 -7.74
N ASP A 58 -9.15 9.79 -8.31
CA ASP A 58 -10.18 8.81 -7.92
C ASP A 58 -9.83 7.37 -8.32
N ALA A 59 -8.91 7.19 -9.28
CA ALA A 59 -8.42 5.87 -9.71
C ALA A 59 -7.25 5.36 -8.86
N VAL A 60 -6.73 6.19 -7.96
CA VAL A 60 -5.58 5.89 -7.09
C VAL A 60 -6.04 5.47 -5.69
N PHE A 61 -7.31 5.73 -5.33
CA PHE A 61 -7.81 5.31 -4.02
C PHE A 61 -7.96 3.79 -3.93
N PRO A 62 -7.36 3.14 -2.91
CA PRO A 62 -7.49 1.70 -2.74
C PRO A 62 -8.89 1.27 -2.29
N ARG A 63 -9.58 2.12 -1.51
CA ARG A 63 -10.93 1.89 -1.00
C ARG A 63 -11.76 3.18 -1.03
N ASP A 64 -13.09 3.06 -1.05
CA ASP A 64 -14.00 4.21 -1.06
C ASP A 64 -13.93 5.07 0.21
N VAL A 65 -13.51 4.52 1.34
CA VAL A 65 -13.26 5.26 2.59
C VAL A 65 -12.25 6.40 2.38
N TYR A 66 -11.22 6.18 1.57
CA TYR A 66 -10.22 7.22 1.23
C TYR A 66 -10.83 8.33 0.37
N ARG A 67 -11.76 7.99 -0.53
CA ARG A 67 -12.50 8.98 -1.34
C ARG A 67 -13.35 9.88 -0.42
N GLN A 68 -14.12 9.28 0.48
CA GLN A 68 -14.95 10.01 1.45
C GLN A 68 -14.09 10.90 2.38
N THR A 69 -12.95 10.36 2.83
CA THR A 69 -11.97 11.11 3.63
C THR A 69 -11.49 12.35 2.89
N TRP A 70 -11.12 12.22 1.62
CA TRP A 70 -10.70 13.36 0.79
C TRP A 70 -11.78 14.43 0.66
N GLU A 71 -13.04 14.03 0.43
CA GLU A 71 -14.15 14.98 0.30
C GLU A 71 -14.35 15.80 1.57
N ARG A 72 -14.25 15.18 2.75
CA ARG A 72 -14.35 15.89 4.03
C ARG A 72 -13.14 16.80 4.29
N LEU A 73 -11.94 16.31 4.03
CA LEU A 73 -10.72 17.12 4.17
C LEU A 73 -10.77 18.34 3.25
N SER A 74 -11.17 18.17 1.99
CA SER A 74 -11.28 19.25 1.02
C SER A 74 -12.38 20.26 1.35
N ALA A 75 -13.39 19.88 2.13
CA ALA A 75 -14.47 20.77 2.56
C ALA A 75 -14.11 21.60 3.80
N GLN A 76 -13.28 21.06 4.70
CA GLN A 76 -12.98 21.70 5.99
C GLN A 76 -11.59 22.35 6.06
N LEU A 77 -10.62 21.89 5.27
CA LEU A 77 -9.24 22.37 5.29
C LEU A 77 -8.89 23.17 4.03
N SER A 78 -7.78 23.90 4.10
CA SER A 78 -7.18 24.52 2.92
C SER A 78 -6.73 23.45 1.92
N GLU A 79 -6.75 23.76 0.61
CA GLU A 79 -6.33 22.82 -0.45
C GLU A 79 -4.94 22.23 -0.17
N ARG A 80 -4.03 23.04 0.38
CA ARG A 80 -2.67 22.63 0.72
C ARG A 80 -2.64 21.61 1.86
N ASP A 81 -3.39 21.85 2.93
CA ASP A 81 -3.40 20.99 4.12
C ASP A 81 -4.18 19.70 3.86
N ALA A 82 -5.30 19.78 3.14
CA ALA A 82 -6.04 18.61 2.66
C ALA A 82 -5.15 17.70 1.80
N CYS A 83 -4.41 18.30 0.85
CA CYS A 83 -3.46 17.55 0.00
C CYS A 83 -2.35 16.89 0.82
N LYS A 84 -1.75 17.62 1.77
CA LYS A 84 -0.68 17.09 2.61
C LYS A 84 -1.17 15.92 3.46
N THR A 85 -2.33 16.07 4.09
CA THR A 85 -2.98 15.05 4.93
C THR A 85 -3.30 13.81 4.11
N MET A 86 -3.96 13.99 2.96
CA MET A 86 -4.36 12.86 2.11
C MET A 86 -3.18 12.10 1.53
N VAL A 87 -2.15 12.80 1.06
CA VAL A 87 -0.93 12.17 0.54
C VAL A 87 -0.17 11.46 1.67
N GLY A 88 -0.21 11.99 2.89
CA GLY A 88 0.31 11.33 4.08
C GLY A 88 -0.42 10.01 4.38
N LEU A 89 -1.75 10.02 4.38
CA LEU A 89 -2.57 8.82 4.58
C LEU A 89 -2.27 7.75 3.52
N LEU A 90 -2.17 8.16 2.25
CA LEU A 90 -1.78 7.23 1.17
C LEU A 90 -0.37 6.67 1.35
N ALA A 91 0.56 7.44 1.94
CA ALA A 91 1.92 6.96 2.23
C ALA A 91 1.92 5.90 3.32
N LEU A 92 1.17 6.12 4.40
CA LEU A 92 0.99 5.14 5.46
C LEU A 92 0.33 3.86 4.95
N ALA A 93 -0.70 3.98 4.10
CA ALA A 93 -1.32 2.83 3.46
C ALA A 93 -0.32 2.03 2.60
N ALA A 94 0.56 2.74 1.87
CA ALA A 94 1.58 2.10 1.02
C ALA A 94 2.66 1.36 1.83
N GLU A 95 2.87 1.71 3.10
CA GLU A 95 3.81 1.04 4.02
C GLU A 95 3.30 -0.31 4.56
N GLY A 96 2.07 -0.71 4.24
CA GLY A 96 1.54 -2.06 4.53
C GLY A 96 0.33 -2.11 5.45
N HIS A 97 -0.15 -0.96 5.93
CA HIS A 97 -1.24 -0.86 6.91
C HIS A 97 -2.57 -0.41 6.30
N GLU A 98 -2.76 -0.65 5.00
CA GLU A 98 -3.94 -0.19 4.24
C GLU A 98 -5.27 -0.61 4.88
N ALA A 99 -5.37 -1.84 5.38
CA ALA A 99 -6.59 -2.39 5.97
C ALA A 99 -6.92 -1.75 7.32
N GLN A 100 -5.96 -1.77 8.25
CA GLN A 100 -6.12 -1.14 9.57
C GLN A 100 -6.43 0.35 9.43
N LEU A 101 -5.70 1.07 8.57
CA LEU A 101 -5.94 2.49 8.34
C LEU A 101 -7.35 2.74 7.77
N ALA A 102 -7.84 1.86 6.89
CA ALA A 102 -9.19 2.00 6.34
C ALA A 102 -10.28 1.84 7.41
N ASP A 103 -10.13 0.87 8.32
CA ASP A 103 -11.11 0.60 9.36
C ASP A 103 -11.16 1.76 10.39
N GLU A 104 -10.00 2.31 10.74
CA GLU A 104 -9.90 3.50 11.60
C GLU A 104 -10.49 4.75 10.92
N LEU A 105 -10.19 4.95 9.64
CA LEU A 105 -10.76 6.05 8.87
C LEU A 105 -12.28 5.94 8.78
N GLU A 106 -12.83 4.74 8.63
CA GLU A 106 -14.27 4.51 8.60
C GLU A 106 -14.92 4.92 9.93
N GLN A 107 -14.36 4.52 11.07
CA GLN A 107 -14.85 4.92 12.40
C GLN A 107 -14.78 6.44 12.60
N VAL A 108 -13.67 7.08 12.21
CA VAL A 108 -13.51 8.54 12.29
C VAL A 108 -14.55 9.26 11.43
N LEU A 109 -14.83 8.72 10.24
CA LEU A 109 -15.86 9.25 9.35
C LEU A 109 -17.27 9.07 9.96
N GLU A 110 -17.57 7.91 10.56
CA GLU A 110 -18.85 7.69 11.26
C GLU A 110 -19.05 8.67 12.42
N MET A 111 -17.98 8.97 13.17
CA MET A 111 -17.99 9.95 14.27
C MET A 111 -18.08 11.41 13.80
N GLY A 112 -18.06 11.67 12.49
CA GLY A 112 -18.11 13.04 11.96
C GLY A 112 -16.81 13.83 12.16
N GLN A 113 -15.74 13.17 12.60
CA GLN A 113 -14.48 13.81 12.94
C GLN A 113 -13.56 13.92 11.72
N LEU A 114 -12.57 14.81 11.83
CA LEU A 114 -11.50 14.92 10.83
C LEU A 114 -10.39 13.92 11.18
N PRO A 115 -9.91 13.13 10.20
CA PRO A 115 -8.79 12.24 10.43
C PRO A 115 -7.52 13.04 10.64
N ASP A 116 -6.91 12.86 11.81
CA ASP A 116 -5.61 13.43 12.14
C ASP A 116 -4.51 12.50 11.65
N LEU A 117 -3.68 13.03 10.74
CA LEU A 117 -2.55 12.29 10.18
C LEU A 117 -1.55 11.87 11.25
N GLU A 118 -1.25 12.73 12.23
CA GLU A 118 -0.24 12.41 13.26
C GLU A 118 -0.75 11.30 14.18
N ALA A 119 -1.98 11.40 14.66
CA ALA A 119 -2.60 10.36 15.49
C ALA A 119 -2.71 9.01 14.76
N LEU A 120 -3.13 9.01 13.50
CA LEU A 120 -3.19 7.79 12.68
C LEU A 120 -1.80 7.24 12.38
N THR A 121 -0.80 8.10 12.18
CA THR A 121 0.60 7.67 12.02
C THR A 121 1.09 6.98 13.29
N GLU A 122 0.82 7.52 14.48
CA GLU A 122 1.25 6.91 15.74
C GLU A 122 0.52 5.60 16.04
N LEU A 123 -0.77 5.51 15.72
CA LEU A 123 -1.58 4.30 15.90
C LEU A 123 -1.14 3.16 14.99
N VAL A 124 -0.78 3.51 13.74
CA VAL A 124 -0.40 2.56 12.69
C VAL A 124 1.10 2.28 12.70
N ALA A 125 1.92 3.20 13.20
CA ALA A 125 3.35 3.00 13.32
C ALA A 125 3.57 1.67 14.05
N PRO A 126 4.32 0.74 13.46
CA PRO A 126 4.60 -0.51 14.14
C PRO A 126 5.24 -0.12 15.47
N ARG A 127 4.66 -0.60 16.59
CA ARG A 127 5.48 -0.86 17.77
C ARG A 127 6.67 -1.61 17.20
N ARG A 128 7.86 -1.00 17.25
CA ARG A 128 9.10 -1.72 16.97
C ARG A 128 9.10 -2.85 17.99
N GLY A 129 8.50 -3.97 17.62
CA GLY A 129 8.59 -5.19 18.38
C GLY A 129 10.06 -5.46 18.40
N ASP A 130 10.63 -5.47 19.60
CA ASP A 130 11.96 -6.01 19.83
C ASP A 130 12.00 -7.34 19.08
N VAL A 131 12.71 -7.35 17.95
CA VAL A 131 12.95 -8.56 17.19
C VAL A 131 13.68 -9.45 18.19
N PRO A 132 13.11 -10.58 18.64
CA PRO A 132 13.83 -11.43 19.56
C PRO A 132 15.11 -11.86 18.84
N ASP A 133 16.25 -11.63 19.47
CA ASP A 133 17.54 -12.05 18.95
C ASP A 133 17.53 -13.58 18.89
N VAL A 134 17.18 -14.13 17.72
CA VAL A 134 17.16 -15.57 17.50
C VAL A 134 18.62 -16.00 17.37
N ALA A 135 19.23 -16.32 18.51
CA ALA A 135 20.52 -16.98 18.55
C ALA A 135 20.36 -18.39 17.95
N VAL A 136 20.68 -18.51 16.66
CA VAL A 136 20.75 -19.81 15.97
C VAL A 136 21.95 -20.57 16.56
N GLN A 137 21.66 -21.46 17.52
CA GLN A 137 22.61 -22.46 17.99
C GLN A 137 22.79 -23.49 16.87
N LEU A 138 23.86 -23.37 16.10
CA LEU A 138 24.25 -24.39 15.12
C LEU A 138 24.58 -25.68 15.89
N PRO A 139 23.92 -26.81 15.59
CA PRO A 139 24.28 -28.08 16.21
C PRO A 139 25.71 -28.47 15.81
N THR A 140 26.47 -29.02 16.75
CA THR A 140 27.80 -29.58 16.48
C THR A 140 27.70 -30.74 15.49
N LEU A 141 28.66 -30.82 14.56
CA LEU A 141 28.76 -31.84 13.50
C LEU A 141 28.56 -33.28 13.99
N ALA A 142 29.01 -33.61 15.21
CA ALA A 142 28.83 -34.92 15.82
C ALA A 142 27.36 -35.35 16.00
N GLY A 143 26.40 -34.40 16.01
CA GLY A 143 24.96 -34.70 16.08
C GLY A 143 24.39 -35.23 14.75
N TYR A 144 25.05 -34.96 13.62
CA TYR A 144 24.65 -35.53 12.33
C TYR A 144 25.07 -37.00 12.20
N ASP A 145 26.17 -37.42 12.84
CA ASP A 145 26.63 -38.82 12.81
C ASP A 145 25.63 -39.78 13.47
N ALA A 146 24.97 -39.35 14.55
CA ALA A 146 23.94 -40.15 15.23
C ALA A 146 22.67 -40.37 14.37
N LEU A 147 22.39 -39.48 13.40
CA LEU A 147 21.25 -39.64 12.48
C LEU A 147 21.58 -40.60 11.32
N LEU A 148 22.86 -40.81 11.03
CA LEU A 148 23.32 -41.76 10.02
C LEU A 148 23.33 -43.21 10.54
N GLU A 149 23.56 -43.42 11.85
CA GLU A 149 23.52 -44.76 12.46
C GLU A 149 22.10 -45.35 12.57
N VAL A 150 21.06 -44.52 12.64
CA VAL A 150 19.65 -44.98 12.70
C VAL A 150 19.12 -45.42 11.32
N ALA A 151 19.88 -45.18 10.25
CA ALA A 151 19.51 -45.54 8.88
C ALA A 151 20.15 -46.85 8.38
N GLN A 152 20.76 -47.67 9.25
CA GLN A 152 21.29 -49.00 8.90
C GLN A 152 20.36 -50.15 9.30
#